data_AF-A0A6A8UBS4-F1
#
_entry.id   AF-A0A6A8UBS4-F1
#
_cell.length_a   1.000
_cell.length_b   1.000
_cell.length_c   1.000
_cell.angle_alpha   90.00
_cell.angle_beta   90.00
_cell.angle_gamma   90.00
#
_symmetry.space_group_name_H-M   'P 1'
#
loop_
_entity.id
_entity.type
_entity.pdbx_description
1 polymer ?
#
loop_
_entity_poly.entity_id
_entity_poly.type
_entity_poly.pdbx_seq_one_letter_code
_entity_poly.pdbx_strand_id
1 'polypeptide(L)'
;MSRFNNQRLKHLILYFIEIFIISSFITMLLEKSSPSNNYYEIIEKFFLSYGAYQLLIYTSLSIIDDISKDSALMLLSLLKYCLLYKETGSEQLKVLINEKIDNQLSSKVMNSFNTEALLMNLKENIDCIDKVYLQAELIVVEHDLELYQLQWRLSILLRLLK
;
A
#
# COMPACT_ATOMS: atom_id res chain seq x y z
N MET A 1 -3.61 -8.36 -27.20
CA MET A 1 -2.22 -8.73 -26.80
C MET A 1 -1.22 -7.58 -26.93
N SER A 2 -1.21 -6.77 -28.01
CA SER A 2 -0.22 -5.69 -28.21
C SER A 2 -0.25 -4.57 -27.15
N ARG A 3 -1.43 -4.16 -26.67
CA ARG A 3 -1.58 -3.10 -25.65
C ARG A 3 -0.94 -3.47 -24.30
N PHE A 4 -1.15 -4.70 -23.85
CA PHE A 4 -0.59 -5.20 -22.58
C PHE A 4 0.94 -5.32 -22.64
N ASN A 5 1.47 -5.71 -23.80
CA ASN A 5 2.91 -5.80 -24.02
C ASN A 5 3.57 -4.41 -24.03
N ASN A 6 2.93 -3.42 -24.66
CA ASN A 6 3.42 -2.03 -24.67
C ASN A 6 3.41 -1.41 -23.27
N GLN A 7 2.40 -1.69 -22.44
CA GLN A 7 2.38 -1.20 -21.05
C GLN A 7 3.49 -1.83 -20.21
N ARG A 8 3.72 -3.15 -20.33
CA ARG A 8 4.84 -3.82 -19.66
C ARG A 8 6.20 -3.24 -20.06
N LEU A 9 6.40 -2.98 -21.35
CA LEU A 9 7.64 -2.37 -21.86
C LEU A 9 7.85 -0.97 -21.32
N LYS A 10 6.81 -0.12 -21.31
CA LYS A 10 6.88 1.21 -20.69
C LYS A 10 7.25 1.13 -19.21
N HIS A 11 6.66 0.19 -18.47
CA HIS A 11 6.95 0.03 -17.05
C HIS A 11 8.41 -0.38 -16.82
N LEU A 12 8.92 -1.33 -17.59
CA LEU A 12 10.33 -1.74 -17.53
C LEU A 12 11.27 -0.57 -17.84
N ILE A 13 11.00 0.18 -18.91
CA ILE A 13 11.82 1.34 -19.30
C ILE A 13 11.85 2.38 -18.18
N LEU A 14 10.69 2.71 -17.60
CA LEU A 14 10.59 3.69 -16.52
C LEU A 14 11.38 3.25 -15.28
N TYR A 15 11.30 1.97 -14.91
CA TYR A 15 12.08 1.39 -13.81
C TYR A 15 13.58 1.50 -14.05
N PHE A 16 14.05 1.14 -15.26
CA PHE A 16 15.47 1.27 -15.61
C PHE A 16 15.95 2.72 -15.57
N ILE A 17 15.14 3.67 -16.05
CA ILE A 17 15.45 5.10 -16.01
C ILE A 17 15.56 5.59 -14.56
N GLU A 18 14.62 5.20 -13.69
CA GLU A 18 14.63 5.56 -12.27
C GLU A 18 15.93 5.10 -11.59
N ILE A 19 16.24 3.81 -11.72
CA ILE A 19 17.44 3.23 -11.13
C ILE A 19 18.69 3.90 -11.64
N PHE A 20 18.78 4.10 -12.96
CA PHE A 20 19.97 4.65 -13.58
C PHE A 20 20.21 6.08 -13.09
N ILE A 21 19.18 6.94 -13.12
CA ILE A 21 19.28 8.34 -12.66
C ILE A 21 19.69 8.40 -11.19
N ILE A 22 19.01 7.65 -10.31
CA ILE A 22 19.23 7.75 -8.87
C ILE A 22 20.57 7.15 -8.48
N SER A 23 20.93 5.98 -9.03
CA SER A 23 22.21 5.34 -8.75
C SER A 23 23.37 6.19 -9.26
N SER A 24 23.27 6.78 -10.45
CA SER A 24 24.27 7.72 -10.97
C SER A 24 24.38 8.98 -10.10
N PHE A 25 23.27 9.52 -9.63
CA PHE A 25 23.26 10.69 -8.75
C PHE A 25 23.96 10.41 -7.41
N ILE A 26 23.64 9.29 -6.76
CA ILE A 26 24.30 8.88 -5.51
C ILE A 26 25.78 8.60 -5.75
N THR A 27 26.12 7.94 -6.85
CA THR A 27 27.53 7.70 -7.24
C THR A 27 28.29 9.01 -7.40
N MET A 28 27.68 10.02 -8.02
CA MET A 28 28.29 11.35 -8.15
C MET A 28 28.53 12.02 -6.78
N LEU A 29 27.60 11.86 -5.83
CA LEU A 29 27.78 12.37 -4.45
C LEU A 29 28.89 11.63 -3.71
N LEU A 30 28.97 10.30 -3.88
CA LEU A 30 30.04 9.47 -3.33
C LEU A 30 31.40 9.85 -3.93
N GLU A 31 31.45 10.11 -5.22
CA GLU A 31 32.66 10.51 -5.93
C GLU A 31 33.17 11.89 -5.46
N LYS A 32 32.26 12.81 -5.14
CA LYS A 32 32.62 14.10 -4.54
C LYS A 32 33.21 13.94 -3.13
N SER A 33 32.74 12.97 -2.37
CA SER A 33 33.17 12.75 -0.98
C SER A 33 34.47 11.94 -0.90
N SER A 34 34.57 10.90 -1.73
CA SER A 34 35.70 9.99 -1.81
C SER A 34 36.02 9.78 -3.28
N PRO A 35 36.97 10.52 -3.88
CA PRO A 35 37.29 10.37 -5.29
C PRO A 35 37.90 9.00 -5.57
N SER A 36 37.54 8.42 -6.71
CA SER A 36 38.05 7.15 -7.20
C SER A 36 39.34 7.34 -7.99
N ASN A 37 40.25 6.39 -7.80
CA ASN A 37 41.51 6.36 -8.54
C ASN A 37 41.38 5.67 -9.89
N ASN A 38 40.44 4.72 -10.01
CA ASN A 38 40.24 3.87 -11.18
C ASN A 38 38.77 3.79 -11.60
N TYR A 39 38.54 3.53 -12.90
CA TYR A 39 37.19 3.31 -13.44
C TYR A 39 36.44 2.14 -12.77
N TYR A 40 37.15 1.11 -12.30
CA TYR A 40 36.54 -0.01 -11.59
C TYR A 40 35.88 0.41 -10.28
N GLU A 41 36.48 1.33 -9.53
CA GLU A 41 35.92 1.82 -8.26
C GLU A 41 34.65 2.66 -8.50
N ILE A 42 34.59 3.39 -9.62
CA ILE A 42 33.38 4.13 -10.02
C ILE A 42 32.23 3.15 -10.31
N ILE A 43 32.52 2.04 -11.01
CA ILE A 43 31.55 0.98 -11.28
C ILE A 43 31.09 0.31 -9.98
N GLU A 44 32.00 0.04 -9.05
CA GLU A 44 31.69 -0.55 -7.75
C GLU A 44 30.76 0.37 -6.93
N LYS A 45 31.07 1.67 -6.85
CA LYS A 45 30.20 2.66 -6.19
C LYS A 45 28.82 2.73 -6.83
N PHE A 46 28.72 2.58 -8.14
CA PHE A 46 27.43 2.54 -8.84
C PHE A 46 26.59 1.34 -8.41
N PHE A 47 27.16 0.13 -8.39
CA PHE A 47 26.44 -1.07 -7.96
C PHE A 47 26.10 -1.05 -6.46
N LEU A 48 26.97 -0.48 -5.63
CA LEU A 48 26.69 -0.29 -4.20
C LEU A 48 25.53 0.71 -3.99
N SER A 49 25.54 1.83 -4.70
CA SER A 49 24.47 2.83 -4.67
C SER A 49 23.14 2.24 -5.13
N TYR A 50 23.16 1.48 -6.23
CA TYR A 50 21.99 0.75 -6.72
C TYR A 50 21.45 -0.22 -5.66
N GLY A 51 22.31 -1.06 -5.08
CA GLY A 51 21.90 -2.04 -4.07
C GLY A 51 21.29 -1.39 -2.83
N ALA A 52 21.92 -0.32 -2.34
CA ALA A 52 21.43 0.45 -1.19
C ALA A 52 20.08 1.11 -1.48
N TYR A 53 19.95 1.75 -2.65
CA TYR A 53 18.68 2.34 -3.10
C TYR A 53 17.58 1.29 -3.19
N GLN A 54 17.85 0.17 -3.87
CA GLN A 54 16.86 -0.86 -4.10
C GLN A 54 16.38 -1.49 -2.78
N LEU A 55 17.29 -1.69 -1.81
CA LEU A 55 16.93 -2.18 -0.49
C LEU A 55 16.01 -1.20 0.23
N LEU A 56 16.37 0.09 0.27
CA LEU A 56 15.57 1.13 0.93
C LEU A 56 14.18 1.27 0.30
N ILE A 57 14.10 1.29 -1.03
CA ILE A 57 12.81 1.40 -1.73
C ILE A 57 11.96 0.17 -1.49
N TYR A 58 12.53 -1.02 -1.66
CA TYR A 58 11.79 -2.26 -1.49
C TYR A 58 11.23 -2.39 -0.08
N THR A 59 12.03 -2.10 0.96
CA THR A 59 11.56 -2.19 2.35
C THR A 59 10.49 -1.14 2.64
N SER A 60 10.71 0.11 2.24
CA SER A 60 9.76 1.20 2.47
C SER A 60 8.43 0.94 1.79
N LEU A 61 8.45 0.56 0.50
CA LEU A 61 7.23 0.28 -0.26
C LEU A 61 6.53 -0.98 0.25
N SER A 62 7.27 -2.03 0.62
CA SER A 62 6.67 -3.23 1.21
C SER A 62 5.98 -2.94 2.53
N ILE A 63 6.58 -2.13 3.40
CA ILE A 63 5.95 -1.72 4.67
C ILE A 63 4.66 -0.95 4.40
N ILE A 64 4.66 -0.02 3.44
CA ILE A 64 3.45 0.74 3.07
C ILE A 64 2.37 -0.19 2.51
N ASP A 65 2.73 -1.15 1.65
CA ASP A 65 1.81 -2.14 1.11
C ASP A 65 1.19 -2.99 2.22
N ASP A 66 2.02 -3.47 3.15
CA ASP A 66 1.60 -4.35 4.23
C ASP A 66 0.65 -3.60 5.18
N ILE A 67 0.96 -2.33 5.53
CA ILE A 67 0.05 -1.47 6.30
C ILE A 67 -1.30 -1.29 5.58
N SER A 68 -1.26 -1.00 4.29
CA SER A 68 -2.47 -0.79 3.49
C SER A 68 -3.31 -2.06 3.43
N LYS A 69 -2.67 -3.22 3.25
CA LYS A 69 -3.31 -4.53 3.24
C LYS A 69 -3.92 -4.89 4.59
N ASP A 70 -3.22 -4.62 5.70
CA ASP A 70 -3.73 -4.85 7.04
C ASP A 70 -4.97 -3.98 7.32
N SER A 71 -4.95 -2.71 6.87
CA SER A 71 -6.10 -1.81 6.99
C SER A 71 -7.32 -2.30 6.19
N ALA A 72 -7.11 -2.78 4.96
CA ALA A 72 -8.17 -3.33 4.11
C ALA A 72 -8.72 -4.65 4.67
N LEU A 73 -7.85 -5.53 5.18
CA LEU A 73 -8.27 -6.77 5.85
C LEU A 73 -9.11 -6.50 7.09
N MET A 74 -8.72 -5.51 7.88
CA MET A 74 -9.46 -5.08 9.05
C MET A 74 -10.86 -4.59 8.66
N LEU A 75 -10.96 -3.69 7.68
CA LEU A 75 -12.23 -3.17 7.18
C LEU A 75 -13.13 -4.28 6.60
N LEU A 76 -12.55 -5.19 5.81
CA LEU A 76 -13.24 -6.35 5.26
C LEU A 76 -13.83 -7.23 6.38
N SER A 77 -13.06 -7.47 7.44
CA SER A 77 -13.53 -8.25 8.58
C SER A 77 -14.71 -7.56 9.28
N LEU A 78 -14.64 -6.24 9.47
CA LEU A 78 -15.69 -5.45 10.10
C LEU A 78 -16.97 -5.44 9.26
N LEU A 79 -16.87 -5.24 7.94
CA LEU A 79 -18.01 -5.30 7.04
C LEU A 79 -18.71 -6.67 7.08
N LYS A 80 -17.93 -7.76 7.14
CA LYS A 80 -18.48 -9.12 7.32
C LYS A 80 -19.21 -9.28 8.67
N TYR A 81 -18.67 -8.73 9.75
CA TYR A 81 -19.37 -8.72 11.04
C TYR A 81 -20.65 -7.87 11.00
N CYS A 82 -20.64 -6.71 10.35
CA CYS A 82 -21.83 -5.86 10.18
C CYS A 82 -22.93 -6.58 9.38
N LEU A 83 -22.56 -7.28 8.30
CA LEU A 83 -23.50 -8.11 7.54
C LEU A 83 -24.09 -9.23 8.40
N LEU A 84 -23.26 -9.91 9.19
CA LEU A 84 -23.70 -10.96 10.09
C LEU A 84 -24.62 -10.42 11.20
N TYR A 85 -24.34 -9.23 11.73
CA TYR A 85 -25.23 -8.54 12.66
C TYR A 85 -26.61 -8.27 12.03
N LYS A 86 -26.66 -7.80 10.77
CA LYS A 86 -27.93 -7.58 10.06
C LYS A 86 -28.73 -8.86 9.85
N GLU A 87 -28.06 -10.00 9.69
CA GLU A 87 -28.72 -11.29 9.50
C GLU A 87 -29.19 -11.91 10.83
N THR A 88 -28.49 -11.65 11.93
CA THR A 88 -28.75 -12.30 13.23
C THR A 88 -29.49 -11.41 14.24
N GLY A 89 -29.40 -10.07 14.10
CA GLY A 89 -29.92 -9.10 15.06
C GLY A 89 -29.26 -9.17 16.44
N SER A 90 -28.11 -9.81 16.57
CA SER A 90 -27.49 -10.09 17.88
C SER A 90 -26.81 -8.86 18.48
N GLU A 91 -27.31 -8.37 19.60
CA GLU A 91 -26.72 -7.26 20.36
C GLU A 91 -25.28 -7.54 20.82
N GLN A 92 -24.93 -8.81 21.06
CA GLN A 92 -23.55 -9.19 21.41
C GLN A 92 -22.57 -8.90 20.25
N LEU A 93 -23.02 -9.10 19.01
CA LEU A 93 -22.23 -8.77 17.82
C LEU A 93 -22.06 -7.26 17.66
N LYS A 94 -23.09 -6.48 17.96
CA LYS A 94 -23.02 -5.01 17.95
C LYS A 94 -21.99 -4.48 18.93
N VAL A 95 -21.96 -5.00 20.15
CA VAL A 95 -20.95 -4.63 21.17
C VAL A 95 -19.54 -4.95 20.66
N LEU A 96 -19.33 -6.16 20.12
CA LEU A 96 -18.04 -6.59 19.59
C LEU A 96 -17.57 -5.73 18.40
N ILE A 97 -18.49 -5.34 17.51
CA ILE A 97 -18.18 -4.44 16.38
C ILE A 97 -17.75 -3.07 16.91
N ASN A 98 -18.51 -2.49 17.85
CA ASN A 98 -18.19 -1.20 18.44
C ASN A 98 -16.84 -1.20 19.16
N GLU A 99 -16.54 -2.23 19.95
CA GLU A 99 -15.23 -2.39 20.60
C GLU A 99 -14.10 -2.47 19.59
N LYS A 100 -14.29 -3.24 18.50
CA LYS A 100 -13.28 -3.32 17.43
C LYS A 100 -13.08 -1.97 16.74
N ILE A 101 -14.14 -1.25 16.43
CA ILE A 101 -14.05 0.09 15.84
C ILE A 101 -13.31 1.04 16.78
N ASP A 102 -13.62 1.04 18.08
CA ASP A 102 -12.99 1.92 19.07
C ASP A 102 -11.51 1.60 19.27
N ASN A 103 -11.14 0.32 19.28
CA ASN A 103 -9.74 -0.09 19.31
C ASN A 103 -8.97 0.37 18.06
N GLN A 104 -9.63 0.40 16.90
CA GLN A 104 -9.00 0.84 15.65
C GLN A 104 -8.90 2.37 15.55
N LEU A 105 -9.91 3.11 16.00
CA LEU A 105 -9.87 4.57 16.03
C LEU A 105 -8.88 5.09 17.08
N SER A 106 -8.75 4.42 18.23
CA SER A 106 -7.78 4.77 19.26
C SER A 106 -6.34 4.43 18.87
N SER A 107 -6.13 3.41 18.04
CA SER A 107 -4.78 3.00 17.65
C SER A 107 -4.08 3.99 16.73
N LYS A 108 -4.81 4.91 16.03
CA LYS A 108 -4.37 6.08 15.22
C LYS A 108 -3.23 5.90 14.20
N VAL A 109 -2.49 4.81 14.24
CA VAL A 109 -1.15 4.67 13.65
C VAL A 109 -1.23 4.11 12.23
N MET A 110 -2.38 3.61 11.77
CA MET A 110 -2.48 2.91 10.47
C MET A 110 -3.77 3.14 9.69
N ASN A 111 -4.69 4.00 10.14
CA ASN A 111 -5.91 4.25 9.39
C ASN A 111 -5.69 5.37 8.37
N SER A 112 -6.03 5.11 7.11
CA SER A 112 -6.17 6.20 6.14
C SER A 112 -7.36 7.08 6.55
N PHE A 113 -7.33 8.37 6.19
CA PHE A 113 -8.42 9.31 6.49
C PHE A 113 -9.80 8.81 6.00
N ASN A 114 -9.81 8.08 4.87
CA ASN A 114 -11.02 7.47 4.33
C ASN A 114 -11.53 6.31 5.21
N THR A 115 -10.61 5.51 5.77
CA THR A 115 -10.97 4.39 6.66
C THR A 115 -11.60 4.89 7.95
N GLU A 116 -11.09 5.98 8.53
CA GLU A 116 -11.66 6.56 9.76
C GLU A 116 -13.09 7.09 9.57
N ALA A 117 -13.34 7.81 8.48
CA ALA A 117 -14.67 8.33 8.17
C ALA A 117 -15.70 7.20 7.99
N LEU A 118 -15.28 6.12 7.32
CA LEU A 118 -16.11 4.93 7.11
C LEU A 118 -16.40 4.21 8.42
N LEU A 119 -15.39 4.05 9.29
CA LEU A 119 -15.54 3.46 10.62
C LEU A 119 -16.49 4.26 11.53
N MET A 120 -16.39 5.60 11.52
CA MET A 120 -17.32 6.45 12.26
C MET A 120 -18.74 6.33 11.73
N ASN A 121 -18.92 6.33 10.40
CA ASN A 121 -20.22 6.12 9.78
C ASN A 121 -20.83 4.75 10.13
N LEU A 122 -20.01 3.68 10.10
CA LEU A 122 -20.43 2.34 10.52
C LEU A 122 -20.86 2.32 11.99
N LYS A 123 -20.14 3.02 12.88
CA LYS A 123 -20.46 3.09 14.31
C LYS A 123 -21.77 3.84 14.57
N GLU A 124 -21.95 4.99 13.93
CA GLU A 124 -23.12 5.85 14.14
C GLU A 124 -24.40 5.25 13.52
N ASN A 125 -24.26 4.56 12.38
CA ASN A 125 -25.41 4.12 11.59
C ASN A 125 -25.57 2.60 11.50
N ILE A 126 -24.95 1.82 12.38
CA ILE A 126 -24.95 0.34 12.30
C ILE A 126 -26.37 -0.26 12.20
N ASP A 127 -27.34 0.35 12.87
CA ASP A 127 -28.74 -0.09 12.89
C ASP A 127 -29.50 0.30 11.61
N CYS A 128 -29.12 1.43 10.98
CA CYS A 128 -29.83 2.05 9.86
C CYS A 128 -29.20 1.73 8.50
N ILE A 129 -27.95 1.26 8.46
CA ILE A 129 -27.24 0.96 7.22
C ILE A 129 -27.92 -0.18 6.46
N ASP A 130 -28.08 0.02 5.15
CA ASP A 130 -28.62 -0.99 4.24
C ASP A 130 -27.62 -2.13 4.02
N LYS A 131 -28.15 -3.35 3.94
CA LYS A 131 -27.39 -4.55 3.54
C LYS A 131 -26.75 -4.37 2.16
N VAL A 132 -27.45 -3.73 1.23
CA VAL A 132 -26.94 -3.48 -0.14
C VAL A 132 -25.71 -2.57 -0.09
N TYR A 133 -25.74 -1.54 0.75
CA TYR A 133 -24.60 -0.64 0.94
C TYR A 133 -23.39 -1.38 1.50
N LEU A 134 -23.55 -2.20 2.54
CA LEU A 134 -22.47 -3.00 3.12
C LEU A 134 -21.86 -3.98 2.11
N GLN A 135 -22.68 -4.58 1.24
CA GLN A 135 -22.20 -5.48 0.18
C GLN A 135 -21.43 -4.74 -0.90
N ALA A 136 -21.88 -3.53 -1.30
CA ALA A 136 -21.14 -2.70 -2.25
C ALA A 136 -19.77 -2.32 -1.70
N GLU A 137 -19.71 -1.89 -0.43
CA GLU A 137 -18.45 -1.53 0.22
C GLU A 137 -17.51 -2.74 0.35
N LEU A 138 -18.06 -3.92 0.65
CA LEU A 138 -17.28 -5.16 0.73
C LEU A 138 -16.59 -5.48 -0.61
N ILE A 139 -17.29 -5.29 -1.74
CA ILE A 139 -16.71 -5.50 -3.08
C ILE A 139 -15.56 -4.52 -3.33
N VAL A 140 -15.72 -3.26 -2.94
CA VAL A 140 -14.67 -2.24 -3.10
C VAL A 140 -13.43 -2.63 -2.29
N VAL A 141 -13.61 -3.03 -1.03
CA VAL A 141 -12.51 -3.43 -0.15
C VAL A 141 -11.82 -4.70 -0.62
N GLU A 142 -12.57 -5.70 -1.12
CA GLU A 142 -11.99 -6.91 -1.72
C GLU A 142 -11.16 -6.57 -2.96
N HIS A 143 -11.67 -5.68 -3.81
CA HIS A 143 -10.93 -5.20 -4.98
C HIS A 143 -9.63 -4.47 -4.57
N ASP A 144 -9.70 -3.57 -3.60
CA ASP A 144 -8.54 -2.84 -3.10
C ASP A 144 -7.48 -3.79 -2.53
N LEU A 145 -7.91 -4.84 -1.83
CA LEU A 145 -7.02 -5.86 -1.29
C LEU A 145 -6.25 -6.60 -2.40
N GLU A 146 -6.92 -6.95 -3.50
CA GLU A 146 -6.26 -7.52 -4.69
C GLU A 146 -5.31 -6.50 -5.34
N LEU A 147 -5.71 -5.22 -5.41
CA LEU A 147 -4.87 -4.16 -5.95
C LEU A 147 -3.58 -3.97 -5.16
N TYR A 148 -3.62 -4.00 -3.83
CA TYR A 148 -2.42 -3.90 -2.98
C TYR A 148 -1.44 -5.06 -3.21
N GLN A 149 -1.93 -6.26 -3.50
CA GLN A 149 -1.07 -7.40 -3.85
C GLN A 149 -0.33 -7.21 -5.19
N LEU A 150 -0.88 -6.37 -6.06
CA LEU A 150 -0.35 -6.10 -7.41
C LEU A 150 0.47 -4.81 -7.49
N GLN A 151 0.77 -4.16 -6.37
CA GLN A 151 1.57 -2.93 -6.35
C GLN A 151 3.05 -3.20 -6.60
N TRP A 152 3.69 -2.26 -7.31
CA TRP A 152 5.10 -2.34 -7.62
C TRP A 152 5.93 -1.95 -6.40
N ARG A 153 6.72 -2.90 -5.91
CA ARG A 153 7.58 -2.73 -4.72
C ARG A 153 8.98 -2.21 -5.02
N LEU A 154 9.34 -2.11 -6.30
CA LEU A 154 10.73 -1.85 -6.72
C LEU A 154 10.94 -0.44 -7.28
N SER A 155 9.88 0.33 -7.52
CA SER A 155 9.94 1.62 -8.23
C SER A 155 8.94 2.60 -7.65
N ILE A 156 9.41 3.80 -7.32
CA ILE A 156 8.54 4.89 -6.89
C ILE A 156 7.82 5.49 -8.10
N LEU A 157 8.51 5.70 -9.23
CA LEU A 157 7.92 6.36 -10.39
C LEU A 157 6.77 5.53 -10.98
N LEU A 158 6.90 4.20 -10.99
CA LEU A 158 5.80 3.32 -11.41
C LEU A 158 4.59 3.40 -10.48
N ARG A 159 4.79 3.70 -9.20
CA ARG A 159 3.70 3.84 -8.24
C ARG A 159 2.97 5.18 -8.39
N LEU A 160 3.70 6.25 -8.73
CA LEU A 160 3.14 7.58 -8.95
C LEU A 160 2.45 7.75 -10.31
N LEU A 161 2.90 7.02 -11.33
CA LEU A 161 2.38 7.13 -12.70
C LEU A 161 1.32 6.07 -13.04
N LYS A 162 0.95 5.22 -12.09
CA LYS A 162 -0.15 4.26 -12.21
C LYS A 162 -1.48 4.95 -11.94
#